data_AF-D9VSX9-F1
#
_entry.id   AF-D9VSX9-F1
#
_cell.length_a   1.000
_cell.length_b   1.000
_cell.length_c   1.000
_cell.angle_alpha   90.00
_cell.angle_beta   90.00
_cell.angle_gamma   90.00
#
_symmetry.space_group_name_H-M   'P 1'
#
loop_
_entity.id
_entity.type
_entity.pdbx_description
1 polymer ?
#
loop_
_entity_poly.entity_id
_entity_poly.type
_entity_poly.pdbx_seq_one_letter_code
_entity_poly.pdbx_strand_id
1 'polypeptide(L)'
;MSECYEYVPHRLLYQRVRDIASGIEGVLMAVINENVSDTAVYERWVELAYIRGASGREFTTAATNVEPAHDQPRTAASRRDQRSA
;
A
#
# COMPACT_ATOMS: atom_id res chain seq x y z
N MET A 1 -25.78 13.51 -5.71
CA MET A 1 -24.39 13.08 -5.92
C MET A 1 -24.22 11.84 -5.07
N SER A 2 -24.47 10.66 -5.65
CA SER A 2 -24.20 9.41 -4.95
C SER A 2 -22.69 9.31 -4.79
N GLU A 3 -22.23 9.05 -3.57
CA GLU A 3 -20.80 8.87 -3.30
C GLU A 3 -20.31 7.68 -4.14
N CYS A 4 -19.45 7.94 -5.13
CA CYS A 4 -18.96 6.93 -6.07
C CYS A 4 -17.83 6.05 -5.48
N TYR A 5 -17.79 5.93 -4.15
CA TYR A 5 -16.76 5.18 -3.46
C TYR A 5 -17.29 4.44 -2.23
N GLU A 6 -16.74 3.27 -1.97
CA GLU A 6 -17.01 2.45 -0.79
C GLU A 6 -15.71 2.13 -0.07
N TYR A 7 -15.67 2.23 1.26
CA TYR A 7 -14.52 1.78 2.04
C TYR A 7 -14.43 0.25 2.08
N VAL A 8 -13.27 -0.28 1.67
CA VAL A 8 -13.03 -1.72 1.61
C VAL A 8 -12.13 -2.15 2.76
N PRO A 9 -12.50 -3.21 3.52
CA PRO A 9 -11.61 -3.80 4.51
C PRO A 9 -10.31 -4.30 3.87
N HIS A 10 -9.17 -3.98 4.48
CA HIS A 10 -7.87 -4.46 4.00
C HIS A 10 -6.99 -4.94 5.13
N ARG A 11 -6.34 -6.10 4.95
CA ARG A 11 -5.51 -6.75 5.99
C ARG A 11 -4.32 -5.91 6.45
N LEU A 12 -3.82 -5.01 5.60
CA LEU A 12 -2.67 -4.13 5.88
C LEU A 12 -3.06 -2.73 6.36
N LEU A 13 -4.35 -2.51 6.67
CA LEU A 13 -4.81 -1.19 7.12
C LEU A 13 -4.03 -0.77 8.38
N TYR A 14 -3.58 0.48 8.39
CA TYR A 14 -2.72 1.10 9.40
C TYR A 14 -1.35 0.44 9.61
N GLN A 15 -0.89 -0.39 8.68
CA GLN A 15 0.44 -0.99 8.69
C GLN A 15 1.38 -0.30 7.72
N ARG A 16 2.70 -0.50 7.93
CA ARG A 16 3.72 -0.08 6.97
C ARG A 16 3.61 -0.92 5.71
N VAL A 17 3.53 -0.24 4.58
CA VAL A 17 3.40 -0.84 3.26
C VAL A 17 4.39 -0.20 2.28
N ARG A 18 4.65 -0.92 1.20
CA ARG A 18 5.42 -0.46 0.06
C ARG A 18 4.54 -0.53 -1.18
N ASP A 19 4.47 0.56 -1.93
CA ASP A 19 3.92 0.57 -3.27
C ASP A 19 4.98 0.03 -4.24
N ILE A 20 4.74 -1.12 -4.86
CA ILE A 20 5.71 -1.76 -5.76
C ILE A 20 5.94 -0.97 -7.05
N ALA A 21 4.96 -0.17 -7.49
CA ALA A 21 5.05 0.59 -8.72
C ALA A 21 5.99 1.80 -8.59
N SER A 22 5.92 2.54 -7.48
CA SER A 22 6.80 3.68 -7.20
C SER A 22 8.02 3.34 -6.34
N GLY A 23 7.98 2.20 -5.63
CA GLY A 23 8.97 1.82 -4.62
C GLY A 23 8.87 2.58 -3.31
N ILE A 24 7.90 3.50 -3.15
CA ILE A 24 7.74 4.36 -1.99
C ILE A 24 7.06 3.59 -0.84
N GLU A 25 7.55 3.80 0.37
CA GLU A 25 6.95 3.27 1.60
C GLU A 25 6.09 4.32 2.32
N GLY A 26 5.09 3.82 3.06
CA GLY A 26 4.25 4.63 3.92
C GLY A 26 3.31 3.78 4.77
N VAL A 27 2.31 4.39 5.38
CA VAL A 27 1.27 3.68 6.14
C VAL A 27 -0.01 3.64 5.31
N LEU A 28 -0.61 2.46 5.16
CA LEU A 28 -1.90 2.33 4.48
C LEU A 28 -3.01 2.91 5.36
N MET A 29 -3.66 3.98 4.92
CA MET A 29 -4.68 4.70 5.69
C MET A 29 -6.10 4.27 5.35
N ALA A 30 -6.36 3.92 4.09
CA ALA A 30 -7.66 3.46 3.61
C ALA A 30 -7.49 2.66 2.31
N VAL A 31 -8.45 1.79 2.04
CA VAL A 31 -8.71 1.26 0.69
C VAL A 31 -10.15 1.60 0.35
N ILE A 32 -10.38 2.12 -0.84
CA ILE A 32 -11.72 2.40 -1.36
C ILE A 32 -11.93 1.68 -2.69
N ASN A 33 -13.15 1.25 -2.96
CA ASN A 33 -13.57 0.85 -4.29
C ASN A 33 -14.22 2.06 -4.95
N GLU A 34 -13.61 2.60 -6.01
CA GLU A 34 -14.09 3.78 -6.72
C GLU A 34 -14.55 3.42 -8.12
N ASN A 35 -15.67 3.99 -8.55
CA ASN A 35 -16.10 3.93 -9.94
C ASN A 35 -15.38 5.01 -10.77
N VAL A 36 -14.48 4.57 -11.64
CA VAL A 36 -13.66 5.40 -12.55
C VAL A 36 -14.12 5.28 -14.00
N SER A 37 -15.39 4.95 -14.24
CA SER A 37 -15.96 4.91 -15.57
C SER A 37 -15.84 6.26 -16.29
N ASP A 38 -15.34 6.20 -17.51
CA ASP A 38 -15.30 7.34 -18.44
C ASP A 38 -16.59 7.44 -19.29
N THR A 39 -17.36 6.36 -19.37
CA THR A 39 -18.61 6.28 -20.13
C THR A 39 -19.67 5.48 -19.38
N ALA A 40 -20.95 5.82 -19.59
CA ALA A 40 -22.08 5.11 -18.98
C ALA A 40 -22.31 3.68 -19.51
N VAL A 41 -21.55 3.27 -20.54
CA VAL A 41 -21.69 1.97 -21.19
C VAL A 41 -20.85 0.89 -20.51
N TYR A 42 -19.76 1.28 -19.84
CA TYR A 42 -18.84 0.36 -19.20
C TYR A 42 -18.50 0.82 -17.78
N GLU A 43 -18.95 0.04 -16.80
CA GLU A 43 -18.58 0.25 -15.41
C GLU A 43 -17.14 -0.21 -15.15
N ARG A 44 -16.29 0.68 -14.62
CA ARG A 44 -14.93 0.36 -14.20
C ARG A 44 -14.76 0.71 -12.72
N TRP A 45 -14.71 -0.32 -11.91
CA TRP A 45 -14.46 -0.22 -10.48
C TRP A 45 -12.99 -0.53 -10.19
N VAL A 46 -12.35 0.28 -9.35
CA VAL A 46 -10.93 0.13 -8.99
C VAL A 46 -10.77 0.29 -7.49
N GLU A 47 -10.06 -0.66 -6.89
CA GLU A 47 -9.61 -0.52 -5.50
C GLU A 47 -8.38 0.38 -5.42
N LEU A 48 -8.55 1.54 -4.79
CA LEU A 48 -7.49 2.52 -4.54
C LEU A 48 -7.04 2.48 -3.09
N ALA A 49 -5.72 2.37 -2.90
CA ALA A 49 -5.07 2.43 -1.61
C ALA A 49 -4.53 3.84 -1.35
N TYR A 50 -4.94 4.44 -0.24
CA TYR A 50 -4.41 5.71 0.26
C TYR A 50 -3.25 5.44 1.20
N ILE A 51 -2.05 5.88 0.84
CA ILE A 51 -0.83 5.67 1.62
C ILE A 51 -0.31 7.02 2.09
N ARG A 52 -0.05 7.14 3.39
CA ARG A 52 0.62 8.30 3.99
C ARG A 52 2.13 8.07 4.02
N GLY A 53 2.86 8.84 3.21
CA GLY A 53 4.32 8.79 3.16
C GLY A 53 5.00 9.47 4.35
N ALA A 54 6.33 9.34 4.44
CA ALA A 54 7.13 9.88 5.55
C ALA A 54 7.06 11.41 5.70
N SER A 55 6.78 12.14 4.62
CA SER A 55 6.56 13.59 4.65
C SER A 55 5.19 14.01 5.20
N GLY A 56 4.33 13.04 5.54
CA GLY A 56 2.95 13.27 5.93
C GLY A 56 2.00 13.47 4.74
N ARG A 57 2.51 13.52 3.51
CA ARG A 57 1.69 13.63 2.28
C ARG A 57 1.09 12.28 1.92
N GLU A 58 -0.19 12.31 1.57
CA GLU A 58 -0.90 11.13 1.07
C GLU A 58 -0.79 11.02 -0.45
N PHE A 59 -0.70 9.79 -0.92
CA PHE A 59 -0.75 9.43 -2.34
C PHE A 59 -1.59 8.16 -2.53
N THR A 60 -2.09 7.96 -3.74
CA THR A 60 -2.93 6.83 -4.09
C THR A 60 -2.22 5.90 -5.07
N THR A 61 -2.40 4.59 -4.88
CA THR A 61 -1.97 3.54 -5.84
C THR A 61 -3.06 2.48 -5.94
N ALA A 62 -2.97 1.58 -6.91
CA ALA A 62 -3.87 0.43 -6.96
C ALA A 62 -3.64 -0.46 -5.73
N ALA A 63 -4.70 -0.96 -5.10
CA ALA A 63 -4.57 -1.83 -3.92
C ALA A 63 -3.71 -3.08 -4.20
N THR A 64 -3.72 -3.57 -5.44
CA THR A 64 -2.89 -4.68 -5.92
C THR A 64 -1.38 -4.39 -5.93
N ASN A 65 -0.99 -3.12 -5.86
CA ASN A 65 0.43 -2.72 -5.80
C ASN A 65 0.96 -2.65 -4.35
N VAL A 66 0.10 -2.87 -3.36
CA VAL A 66 0.45 -2.68 -1.95
C VAL A 66 0.95 -3.99 -1.34
N GLU A 67 2.21 -3.97 -0.93
CA GLU A 67 2.82 -5.07 -0.18
C GLU A 67 3.21 -4.63 1.24
N PRO A 68 3.30 -5.56 2.20
CA PRO A 68 3.88 -5.25 3.50
C PRO A 68 5.31 -4.71 3.32
N ALA A 69 5.62 -3.57 3.93
CA ALA A 69 7.00 -3.16 4.07
C ALA A 69 7.59 -4.02 5.20
N HIS A 70 8.20 -5.14 4.85
CA HIS A 70 8.90 -5.97 5.82
C HIS A 70 10.00 -5.12 6.47
N ASP A 71 9.83 -4.80 7.75
CA ASP A 71 10.94 -4.45 8.63
C ASP A 71 11.80 -5.72 8.74
N GLN A 72 12.70 -5.93 7.78
CA GLN A 72 13.93 -6.61 8.13
C GLN A 72 14.85 -5.51 8.67
N PRO A 73 14.95 -5.31 9.99
CA PRO A 73 16.24 -4.90 10.50
C PRO A 73 17.19 -5.97 9.96
N ARG A 74 18.15 -5.56 9.13
CA ARG A 74 19.34 -6.35 8.83
C ARG A 74 20.15 -6.43 10.12
N THR A 75 19.56 -7.04 11.16
CA THR A 75 20.16 -7.23 12.46
C THR A 75 21.36 -8.11 12.20
N ALA A 76 22.54 -7.53 12.38
CA ALA A 76 23.86 -8.03 12.77
C ALA A 76 24.12 -9.53 13.07
N ALA A 77 23.29 -10.48 12.64
CA ALA A 77 23.45 -11.92 12.83
C ALA A 77 24.44 -12.53 11.82
N SER A 78 24.70 -11.90 10.68
CA SER A 78 25.69 -12.40 9.70
C SER A 78 27.16 -12.10 10.06
N ARG A 79 27.47 -11.56 11.25
CA ARG A 79 28.87 -11.31 11.68
C ARG A 79 29.43 -12.35 12.66
N ARG A 80 28.65 -13.33 13.13
CA ARG A 80 29.11 -14.27 14.18
C ARG A 80 29.49 -15.69 13.74
N ASP A 81 29.49 -16.02 12.44
CA ASP A 81 29.83 -17.37 11.96
C ASP A 81 31.06 -17.47 11.04
N GLN A 82 32.03 -16.55 11.13
CA GLN A 82 33.33 -16.71 10.42
C GLN A 82 34.57 -16.71 11.33
N ARG A 83 34.40 -16.88 12.65
CA ARG A 83 35.53 -17.16 13.56
C ARG A 83 35.13 -18.23 14.56
N SER A 84 35.31 -19.49 14.19
CA SER A 84 35.70 -20.60 15.07
C SER A 84 35.60 -21.91 14.29
N ALA A 85 36.74 -22.39 13.78
CA ALA A 85 37.27 -23.76 13.85
C ALA A 85 38.33 -23.94 12.76
#